data_AF-A0A838F762-F1
#
_entry.id   AF-A0A838F762-F1
#
_cell.length_a   1.000
_cell.length_b   1.000
_cell.length_c   1.000
_cell.angle_alpha   90.00
_cell.angle_beta   90.00
_cell.angle_gamma   90.00
#
_symmetry.space_group_name_H-M   'P 1'
#
loop_
_entity.id
_entity.type
_entity.pdbx_description
1 polymer ?
#
loop_
_entity_poly.entity_id
_entity_poly.type
_entity_poly.pdbx_seq_one_letter_code
_entity_poly.pdbx_strand_id
1 'polypeptide(L)'
;MKRKIIIAAVVIAIGAFAFTKFLSSEKANASPSEKITASPMDDMNGWSEASKMAVMTMKKTYGEPAEKTSTMMVWNNTGQWKKTVVYAKEFKHDFPMPHTDVMQQWIDYNVPAEKFDDLAMYDGSVVCNRTNGEISARCDKEGANFLAINLANDIIKGNKDVKTARDFYATSIKEFINGGKPAYMQKLQFDVANGNTADADKASSIITDADMMKAKKMNEMMEKEMMMPAHGEKGHVCTPECKK
;
A
#
# COMPACT_ATOMS: atom_id res chain seq x y z
N MET A 1 51.01 -24.88 -44.19
CA MET A 1 50.18 -24.67 -42.98
C MET A 1 51.10 -24.46 -41.78
N LYS A 2 50.76 -23.47 -40.92
CA LYS A 2 51.50 -23.02 -39.70
C LYS A 2 52.86 -22.37 -40.04
N ARG A 3 53.32 -21.27 -39.43
CA ARG A 3 52.92 -20.33 -38.38
C ARG A 3 54.04 -19.28 -38.42
N LYS A 4 53.81 -17.98 -38.22
CA LYS A 4 54.70 -17.13 -37.39
C LYS A 4 53.89 -15.96 -36.83
N ILE A 5 53.85 -15.92 -35.49
CA ILE A 5 53.47 -14.78 -34.66
C ILE A 5 54.67 -13.83 -34.66
N ILE A 6 54.44 -12.53 -34.83
CA ILE A 6 55.41 -11.50 -34.44
C ILE A 6 54.69 -10.52 -33.52
N ILE A 7 55.21 -10.46 -32.30
CA ILE A 7 54.90 -9.48 -31.25
C ILE A 7 55.67 -8.20 -31.59
N ALA A 8 55.01 -7.05 -31.52
CA ALA A 8 55.69 -5.77 -31.39
C ALA A 8 55.14 -5.04 -30.17
N ALA A 9 55.96 -5.01 -29.12
CA ALA A 9 55.79 -4.14 -27.97
C ALA A 9 56.23 -2.72 -28.36
N VAL A 10 55.44 -1.72 -27.99
CA VAL A 10 55.89 -0.32 -27.97
C VAL A 10 55.61 0.23 -26.58
N VAL A 11 56.69 0.50 -25.86
CA VAL A 11 56.74 1.28 -24.62
C VAL A 11 57.26 2.66 -24.98
N ILE A 12 56.47 3.71 -24.75
CA ILE A 12 56.92 5.11 -24.68
C ILE A 12 56.02 5.78 -23.62
N ALA A 13 56.49 5.88 -22.38
CA ALA A 13 57.23 6.99 -21.77
C ALA A 13 56.32 8.11 -21.20
N ILE A 14 56.56 8.33 -19.91
CA ILE A 14 55.95 9.23 -18.93
C ILE A 14 55.94 10.70 -19.41
N GLY A 15 54.83 11.39 -19.15
CA GLY A 15 54.75 12.86 -19.18
C GLY A 15 53.84 13.36 -18.07
N ALA A 16 54.43 13.79 -16.96
CA ALA A 16 53.74 14.43 -15.85
C ALA A 16 53.31 15.86 -16.27
N PHE A 17 52.01 16.10 -16.41
CA PHE A 17 51.49 17.45 -16.55
C PHE A 17 51.10 18.01 -15.18
N ALA A 18 51.90 18.97 -14.72
CA ALA A 18 51.59 19.82 -13.58
C ALA A 18 50.34 20.66 -13.90
N PHE A 19 49.25 20.43 -13.15
CA PHE A 19 48.07 21.29 -13.20
C PHE A 19 48.23 22.42 -12.19
N THR A 20 48.51 23.61 -12.70
CA THR A 20 48.68 24.85 -11.95
C THR A 20 47.35 25.25 -11.30
N LYS A 21 47.37 25.53 -9.99
CA LYS A 21 46.26 26.14 -9.25
C LYS A 21 45.87 27.48 -9.87
N PHE A 22 44.65 27.59 -10.39
CA PHE A 22 43.99 28.87 -10.60
C PHE A 22 43.01 29.08 -9.44
N LEU A 23 43.40 29.91 -8.48
CA LEU A 23 42.51 30.44 -7.45
C LEU A 23 41.78 31.65 -8.04
N SER A 24 40.49 31.49 -8.34
CA SER A 24 39.57 32.62 -8.45
C SER A 24 38.66 32.62 -7.24
N SER A 25 38.78 33.70 -6.47
CA SER A 25 37.92 34.07 -5.35
C SER A 25 36.60 34.58 -5.93
N GLU A 26 35.59 33.72 -6.01
CA GLU A 26 34.20 34.17 -6.02
C GLU A 26 33.65 34.13 -4.60
N LYS A 27 33.31 35.31 -4.10
CA LYS A 27 32.64 35.52 -2.83
C LYS A 27 31.27 34.85 -2.88
N ALA A 28 31.11 33.75 -2.15
CA ALA A 28 29.81 33.18 -1.85
C ALA A 28 29.04 34.15 -0.95
N ASN A 29 28.07 34.86 -1.51
CA ASN A 29 27.00 35.48 -0.73
C ASN A 29 26.17 34.34 -0.12
N ALA A 30 26.34 34.13 1.18
CA ALA A 30 25.49 33.24 1.96
C ALA A 30 24.05 33.76 1.94
N SER A 31 23.17 33.06 1.23
CA SER A 31 21.73 33.23 1.35
C SER A 31 21.30 32.85 2.77
N PRO A 32 20.36 33.56 3.41
CA PRO A 32 19.87 33.19 4.73
C PRO A 32 19.30 31.78 4.70
N SER A 33 19.82 30.93 5.58
CA SER A 33 19.28 29.61 5.93
C SER A 33 17.75 29.69 6.00
N GLU A 34 17.06 29.14 5.00
CA GLU A 34 15.67 28.74 5.15
C GLU A 34 15.60 27.87 6.40
N LYS A 35 14.83 28.32 7.38
CA LYS A 35 14.47 27.50 8.53
C LYS A 35 13.77 26.28 7.94
N ILE A 36 14.43 25.13 7.97
CA ILE A 36 13.79 23.84 7.82
C ILE A 36 12.71 23.80 8.91
N THR A 37 11.48 24.07 8.52
CA THR A 37 10.32 23.77 9.36
C THR A 37 10.33 22.27 9.51
N ALA A 38 10.78 21.79 10.67
CA ALA A 38 10.65 20.38 11.02
C ALA A 38 9.18 20.01 10.78
N SER A 39 8.95 19.04 9.89
CA SER A 39 7.62 18.45 9.74
C SER A 39 7.15 18.03 11.13
N PRO A 40 5.86 18.22 11.48
CA PRO A 40 5.35 17.78 12.78
C PRO A 40 5.80 16.33 13.01
N MET A 41 6.46 16.07 14.15
CA MET A 41 6.85 14.70 14.49
C MET A 41 5.62 13.80 14.37
N ASP A 42 5.78 12.64 13.74
CA ASP A 42 4.71 11.68 13.60
C ASP A 42 4.22 11.26 15.00
N ASP A 43 2.98 11.62 15.34
CA ASP A 43 2.37 11.22 16.62
C ASP A 43 1.93 9.75 16.55
N MET A 44 2.87 8.86 16.85
CA MET A 44 2.65 7.41 16.95
C MET A 44 2.49 6.95 18.41
N ASN A 45 2.03 7.83 19.29
CA ASN A 45 1.77 7.46 20.69
C ASN A 45 0.70 6.36 20.74
N GLY A 46 1.01 5.28 21.47
CA GLY A 46 0.13 4.12 21.60
C GLY A 46 0.12 3.16 20.41
N TRP A 47 0.90 3.42 19.35
CA TRP A 47 1.08 2.45 18.26
C TRP A 47 1.96 1.28 18.73
N SER A 48 1.72 0.08 18.20
CA SER A 48 2.57 -1.07 18.50
C SER A 48 3.95 -0.93 17.84
N GLU A 49 4.93 -1.69 18.35
CA GLU A 49 6.29 -1.69 17.80
C GLU A 49 6.31 -2.19 16.35
N ALA A 50 5.45 -3.15 16.00
CA ALA A 50 5.29 -3.61 14.63
C ALA A 50 4.81 -2.49 13.70
N SER A 51 3.79 -1.72 14.11
CA SER A 51 3.30 -0.58 13.33
C SER A 51 4.36 0.51 13.17
N LYS A 52 5.09 0.86 14.23
CA LYS A 52 6.18 1.85 14.16
C LYS A 52 7.29 1.39 13.22
N MET A 53 7.70 0.13 13.30
CA MET A 53 8.69 -0.46 12.41
C MET A 53 8.24 -0.43 10.94
N ALA A 54 6.98 -0.75 10.67
CA ALA A 54 6.40 -0.67 9.34
C ALA A 54 6.45 0.77 8.82
N VAL A 55 5.98 1.76 9.60
CA VAL A 55 6.06 3.19 9.24
C VAL A 55 7.49 3.59 8.91
N MET A 56 8.45 3.32 9.79
CA MET A 56 9.85 3.70 9.58
C MET A 56 10.44 3.04 8.32
N THR A 57 10.05 1.80 8.04
CA THR A 57 10.46 1.09 6.82
C THR A 57 9.87 1.73 5.57
N MET A 58 8.57 2.02 5.56
CA MET A 58 7.92 2.68 4.42
C MET A 58 8.51 4.08 4.19
N LYS A 59 8.76 4.84 5.27
CA LYS A 59 9.42 6.15 5.19
C LYS A 59 10.82 6.07 4.59
N LYS A 60 11.61 5.08 5.02
CA LYS A 60 12.95 4.85 4.49
C LYS A 60 12.93 4.49 3.00
N THR A 61 11.94 3.71 2.56
CA THR A 61 11.85 3.22 1.18
C THR A 61 11.22 4.22 0.23
N TYR A 62 10.14 4.92 0.64
CA TYR A 62 9.31 5.74 -0.26
C TYR A 62 9.13 7.19 0.19
N GLY A 63 9.73 7.62 1.31
CA GLY A 63 9.58 8.97 1.84
C GLY A 63 8.34 9.14 2.73
N GLU A 64 8.00 10.40 3.04
CA GLU A 64 6.89 10.73 3.94
C GLU A 64 5.53 10.23 3.40
N PRO A 65 4.60 9.79 4.28
CA PRO A 65 3.26 9.42 3.87
C PRO A 65 2.48 10.63 3.33
N ALA A 66 1.60 10.36 2.37
CA ALA A 66 0.70 11.35 1.78
C ALA A 66 -0.40 11.81 2.77
N GLU A 67 -0.85 10.91 3.64
CA GLU A 67 -1.84 11.22 4.67
C GLU A 67 -1.41 10.65 6.01
N LYS A 68 -1.68 11.41 7.08
CA LYS A 68 -1.33 11.07 8.46
C LYS A 68 -2.52 11.34 9.37
N THR A 69 -2.90 10.35 10.16
CA THR A 69 -3.86 10.50 11.26
C THR A 69 -3.31 9.83 12.51
N SER A 70 -3.98 9.98 13.64
CA SER A 70 -3.63 9.28 14.88
C SER A 70 -3.75 7.75 14.77
N THR A 71 -4.46 7.23 13.75
CA THR A 71 -4.76 5.80 13.61
C THR A 71 -4.17 5.16 12.36
N MET A 72 -3.70 5.93 11.38
CA MET A 72 -3.12 5.39 10.16
C MET A 72 -2.19 6.37 9.44
N MET A 73 -1.30 5.82 8.61
CA MET A 73 -0.50 6.56 7.64
C MET A 73 -0.64 5.92 6.26
N VAL A 74 -0.77 6.75 5.23
CA VAL A 74 -1.10 6.31 3.87
C VAL A 74 -0.03 6.77 2.89
N TRP A 75 0.42 5.85 2.04
CA TRP A 75 1.22 6.13 0.85
C TRP A 75 0.40 5.76 -0.38
N ASN A 76 0.43 6.62 -1.39
CA ASN A 76 -0.27 6.41 -2.66
C ASN A 76 0.76 6.22 -3.78
N ASN A 77 0.50 5.26 -4.67
CA ASN A 77 1.29 5.01 -5.88
C ASN A 77 2.81 4.88 -5.61
N THR A 78 3.20 3.95 -4.73
CA THR A 78 4.60 3.73 -4.33
C THR A 78 5.09 2.37 -4.79
N GLY A 79 6.24 2.34 -5.46
CA GLY A 79 6.77 1.08 -6.02
C GLY A 79 5.77 0.43 -6.99
N GLN A 80 5.38 -0.81 -6.70
CA GLN A 80 4.36 -1.55 -7.48
C GLN A 80 2.97 -1.48 -6.83
N TRP A 81 2.83 -0.72 -5.73
CA TRP A 81 1.61 -0.64 -4.96
C TRP A 81 0.79 0.58 -5.36
N LYS A 82 -0.49 0.36 -5.62
CA LYS A 82 -1.48 1.43 -5.78
C LYS A 82 -1.63 2.23 -4.49
N LYS A 83 -1.61 1.54 -3.35
CA LYS A 83 -1.80 2.12 -2.02
C LYS A 83 -1.10 1.27 -0.98
N THR A 84 -0.55 1.91 0.04
CA THR A 84 -0.09 1.27 1.27
C THR A 84 -0.69 2.02 2.45
N VAL A 85 -1.27 1.29 3.40
CA VAL A 85 -1.77 1.85 4.67
C VAL A 85 -1.12 1.10 5.81
N VAL A 86 -0.48 1.84 6.71
CA VAL A 86 -0.01 1.32 8.00
C VAL A 86 -0.97 1.80 9.08
N TYR A 87 -1.44 0.88 9.93
CA TYR A 87 -2.44 1.13 10.97
C TYR A 87 -1.82 1.11 12.36
N ALA A 88 -2.36 1.93 13.27
CA ALA A 88 -2.05 1.87 14.69
C ALA A 88 -2.52 0.56 15.34
N LYS A 89 -3.68 0.05 14.89
CA LYS A 89 -4.29 -1.17 15.40
C LYS A 89 -3.74 -2.41 14.69
N GLU A 90 -3.22 -3.32 15.49
CA GLU A 90 -2.76 -4.64 15.04
C GLU A 90 -3.84 -5.72 15.18
N PHE A 91 -3.72 -6.77 14.37
CA PHE A 91 -4.52 -7.99 14.48
C PHE A 91 -3.58 -9.19 14.45
N LYS A 92 -3.85 -10.20 15.28
CA LYS A 92 -3.02 -11.42 15.30
C LYS A 92 -3.26 -12.24 14.03
N HIS A 93 -2.19 -12.78 13.48
CA HIS A 93 -2.22 -13.67 12.33
C HIS A 93 -1.18 -14.79 12.52
N ASP A 94 -1.64 -16.06 12.46
CA ASP A 94 -0.82 -17.22 12.81
C ASP A 94 -0.15 -17.91 11.61
N PHE A 95 -0.52 -17.53 10.38
CA PHE A 95 0.03 -18.12 9.16
C PHE A 95 1.07 -17.19 8.51
N PRO A 96 2.21 -17.70 8.00
CA PRO A 96 2.72 -19.06 8.16
C PRO A 96 3.34 -19.31 9.54
N MET A 97 3.52 -18.24 10.32
CA MET A 97 3.91 -18.27 11.72
C MET A 97 3.27 -17.09 12.45
N PRO A 98 3.15 -17.14 13.79
CA PRO A 98 2.56 -16.05 14.58
C PRO A 98 3.24 -14.70 14.35
N HIS A 99 2.45 -13.72 13.94
CA HIS A 99 2.83 -12.32 13.77
C HIS A 99 1.58 -11.42 13.87
N THR A 100 1.75 -10.14 13.56
CA THR A 100 0.67 -9.14 13.63
C THR A 100 0.52 -8.38 12.33
N ASP A 101 -0.72 -8.20 11.92
CA ASP A 101 -1.11 -7.50 10.71
C ASP A 101 -1.29 -6.00 10.96
N VAL A 102 -0.31 -5.21 10.55
CA VAL A 102 -0.27 -3.75 10.77
C VAL A 102 -0.22 -2.93 9.48
N MET A 103 0.14 -3.54 8.35
CA MET A 103 0.26 -2.88 7.06
C MET A 103 -0.52 -3.63 5.99
N GLN A 104 -1.33 -2.91 5.23
CA GLN A 104 -2.05 -3.46 4.07
C GLN A 104 -1.61 -2.74 2.80
N GLN A 105 -1.46 -3.50 1.71
CA GLN A 105 -1.02 -2.97 0.42
C GLN A 105 -1.92 -3.49 -0.70
N TRP A 106 -2.26 -2.62 -1.64
CA TRP A 106 -3.21 -2.89 -2.72
C TRP A 106 -2.56 -2.77 -4.08
N ILE A 107 -3.06 -3.57 -5.02
CA ILE A 107 -2.84 -3.41 -6.45
C ILE A 107 -4.17 -3.49 -7.20
N ASP A 108 -4.18 -2.93 -8.42
CA ASP A 108 -5.23 -3.22 -9.38
C ASP A 108 -5.07 -4.67 -9.89
N TYR A 109 -6.11 -5.49 -9.71
CA TYR A 109 -6.11 -6.87 -10.15
C TYR A 109 -7.55 -7.36 -10.36
N ASN A 110 -7.86 -7.84 -11.56
CA ASN A 110 -9.14 -8.49 -11.84
C ASN A 110 -9.07 -9.95 -11.39
N VAL A 111 -9.69 -10.26 -10.26
CA VAL A 111 -9.79 -11.61 -9.71
C VAL A 111 -11.07 -12.27 -10.26
N PRO A 112 -10.96 -13.40 -10.99
CA PRO A 112 -12.13 -14.16 -11.43
C PRO A 112 -12.96 -14.63 -10.23
N ALA A 113 -14.29 -14.54 -10.33
CA ALA A 113 -15.20 -14.84 -9.21
C ALA A 113 -15.04 -16.28 -8.69
N GLU A 114 -14.80 -17.23 -9.59
CA GLU A 114 -14.57 -18.64 -9.28
C GLU A 114 -13.28 -18.91 -8.48
N LYS A 115 -12.40 -17.91 -8.33
CA LYS A 115 -11.16 -18.00 -7.56
C LYS A 115 -11.26 -17.44 -6.14
N PHE A 116 -12.40 -16.87 -5.75
CA PHE A 116 -12.56 -16.26 -4.42
C PHE A 116 -12.40 -17.29 -3.29
N ASP A 117 -12.98 -18.49 -3.44
CA ASP A 117 -12.87 -19.55 -2.44
C ASP A 117 -11.43 -20.05 -2.30
N ASP A 118 -10.73 -20.26 -3.42
CA ASP A 118 -9.31 -20.67 -3.43
C ASP A 118 -8.45 -19.64 -2.67
N LEU A 119 -8.66 -18.35 -2.91
CA LEU A 119 -7.90 -17.28 -2.27
C LEU A 119 -8.22 -17.13 -0.78
N ALA A 120 -9.49 -17.28 -0.40
CA ALA A 120 -9.92 -17.28 1.00
C ALA A 120 -9.33 -18.47 1.79
N MET A 121 -9.21 -19.64 1.15
CA MET A 121 -8.57 -20.82 1.74
C MET A 121 -7.04 -20.73 1.77
N TYR A 122 -6.46 -19.94 0.87
CA TYR A 122 -5.03 -19.76 0.76
C TYR A 122 -4.46 -18.87 1.89
N ASP A 123 -5.00 -17.68 2.10
CA ASP A 123 -4.47 -16.73 3.09
C ASP A 123 -5.58 -15.77 3.55
N GLY A 124 -5.89 -15.77 4.85
CA GLY A 124 -6.93 -14.92 5.42
C GLY A 124 -6.62 -13.43 5.38
N SER A 125 -5.36 -13.06 5.13
CA SER A 125 -4.91 -11.68 4.98
C SER A 125 -4.85 -11.23 3.51
N VAL A 126 -5.19 -12.10 2.56
CA VAL A 126 -5.44 -11.72 1.16
C VAL A 126 -6.92 -11.39 0.97
N VAL A 127 -7.20 -10.15 0.57
CA VAL A 127 -8.57 -9.65 0.40
C VAL A 127 -8.79 -9.21 -1.03
N CYS A 128 -9.84 -9.74 -1.65
CA CYS A 128 -10.25 -9.43 -3.02
C CYS A 128 -11.49 -8.53 -3.01
N ASN A 129 -11.49 -7.48 -3.83
CA ASN A 129 -12.64 -6.62 -4.08
C ASN A 129 -12.90 -6.54 -5.60
N ARG A 130 -13.88 -7.31 -6.06
CA ARG A 130 -14.26 -7.39 -7.48
C ARG A 130 -14.78 -6.07 -8.03
N THR A 131 -15.64 -5.39 -7.26
CA THR A 131 -16.25 -4.11 -7.66
C THR A 131 -15.22 -3.04 -7.96
N ASN A 132 -14.20 -2.92 -7.10
CA ASN A 132 -13.13 -1.95 -7.31
C ASN A 132 -12.01 -2.49 -8.22
N GLY A 133 -11.99 -3.80 -8.49
CA GLY A 133 -10.92 -4.43 -9.27
C GLY A 133 -9.59 -4.48 -8.53
N GLU A 134 -9.62 -4.78 -7.23
CA GLU A 134 -8.46 -4.71 -6.36
C GLU A 134 -8.22 -6.03 -5.63
N ILE A 135 -6.95 -6.34 -5.44
CA ILE A 135 -6.50 -7.34 -4.46
C ILE A 135 -5.53 -6.67 -3.49
N SER A 136 -5.54 -7.12 -2.24
CA SER A 136 -4.63 -6.64 -1.22
C SER A 136 -4.11 -7.75 -0.33
N ALA A 137 -2.96 -7.52 0.27
CA ALA A 137 -2.40 -8.37 1.32
C ALA A 137 -2.13 -7.53 2.57
N ARG A 138 -2.25 -8.16 3.73
CA ARG A 138 -1.96 -7.54 5.03
C ARG A 138 -0.89 -8.35 5.78
N CYS A 139 0.10 -7.65 6.35
CA CYS A 139 1.19 -8.24 7.14
C CYS A 139 1.92 -7.14 7.93
N ASP A 140 3.06 -7.44 8.56
CA ASP A 140 3.97 -6.46 9.16
C ASP A 140 5.13 -6.03 8.25
N LYS A 141 5.36 -6.76 7.14
CA LYS A 141 6.47 -6.52 6.20
C LYS A 141 5.98 -6.49 4.76
N GLU A 142 6.53 -5.56 3.98
CA GLU A 142 6.21 -5.40 2.56
C GLU A 142 6.59 -6.64 1.75
N GLY A 143 7.74 -7.24 2.06
CA GLY A 143 8.16 -8.47 1.39
C GLY A 143 7.19 -9.64 1.59
N ALA A 144 6.51 -9.72 2.75
CA ALA A 144 5.48 -10.72 2.97
C ALA A 144 4.22 -10.44 2.16
N ASN A 145 3.83 -9.16 2.01
CA ASN A 145 2.75 -8.77 1.11
C ASN A 145 3.08 -9.07 -0.36
N PHE A 146 4.32 -8.84 -0.82
CA PHE A 146 4.75 -9.28 -2.16
C PHE A 146 4.59 -10.78 -2.34
N LEU A 147 5.04 -11.58 -1.37
CA LEU A 147 4.93 -13.03 -1.41
C LEU A 147 3.47 -13.48 -1.48
N ALA A 148 2.61 -12.90 -0.63
CA ALA A 148 1.19 -13.21 -0.57
C ALA A 148 0.50 -12.97 -1.93
N ILE A 149 0.73 -11.79 -2.54
CA ILE A 149 0.12 -11.42 -3.82
C ILE A 149 0.70 -12.22 -4.99
N ASN A 150 1.99 -12.52 -5.02
CA ASN A 150 2.59 -13.37 -6.05
C ASN A 150 1.95 -14.76 -6.09
N LEU A 151 1.77 -15.36 -4.93
CA LEU A 151 1.14 -16.67 -4.80
C LEU A 151 -0.37 -16.64 -5.06
N ALA A 152 -1.06 -15.55 -4.69
CA ALA A 152 -2.44 -15.33 -5.09
C ALA A 152 -2.57 -15.32 -6.63
N ASN A 153 -1.68 -14.61 -7.33
CA ASN A 153 -1.62 -14.63 -8.79
C ASN A 153 -1.36 -16.04 -9.34
N ASP A 154 -0.47 -16.82 -8.75
CA ASP A 154 -0.23 -18.20 -9.17
C ASP A 154 -1.47 -19.10 -9.04
N ILE A 155 -2.23 -18.94 -7.95
CA ILE A 155 -3.50 -19.66 -7.75
C ILE A 155 -4.52 -19.25 -8.83
N ILE A 156 -4.65 -17.94 -9.07
CA ILE A 156 -5.58 -17.40 -10.07
C ILE A 156 -5.25 -17.94 -11.46
N LYS A 157 -3.97 -18.03 -11.82
CA LYS A 157 -3.50 -18.56 -13.11
C LYS A 157 -3.49 -20.10 -13.17
N GLY A 158 -3.74 -20.79 -12.07
CA GLY A 158 -3.66 -22.26 -12.00
C GLY A 158 -2.24 -22.81 -11.99
N ASN A 159 -1.23 -21.97 -11.75
CA ASN A 159 0.18 -22.39 -11.63
C ASN A 159 0.44 -23.15 -10.32
N LYS A 160 -0.37 -22.89 -9.28
CA LYS A 160 -0.33 -23.57 -7.98
C LYS A 160 -1.75 -23.80 -7.47
N ASP A 161 -1.95 -24.90 -6.76
CA ASP A 161 -3.12 -25.07 -5.90
C ASP A 161 -2.90 -24.40 -4.54
N VAL A 162 -3.98 -24.30 -3.75
CA VAL A 162 -3.98 -23.69 -2.42
C VAL A 162 -2.91 -24.28 -1.51
N LYS A 163 -2.81 -25.62 -1.45
CA LYS A 163 -1.87 -26.30 -0.56
C LYS A 163 -0.42 -25.99 -0.95
N THR A 164 -0.09 -26.11 -2.23
CA THR A 164 1.24 -25.85 -2.77
C THR A 164 1.64 -24.40 -2.57
N ALA A 165 0.72 -23.46 -2.72
CA ALA A 165 0.96 -22.05 -2.44
C ALA A 165 1.27 -21.81 -0.94
N ARG A 166 0.52 -22.43 -0.02
CA ARG A 166 0.79 -22.33 1.43
C ARG A 166 2.14 -22.92 1.82
N ASP A 167 2.50 -24.08 1.28
CA ASP A 167 3.80 -24.72 1.51
C ASP A 167 4.95 -23.87 0.94
N PHE A 168 4.75 -23.27 -0.24
CA PHE A 168 5.72 -22.36 -0.85
C PHE A 168 5.91 -21.08 -0.02
N TYR A 169 4.82 -20.52 0.51
CA TYR A 169 4.87 -19.37 1.40
C TYR A 169 5.76 -19.69 2.61
N ALA A 170 5.44 -20.74 3.35
CA ALA A 170 6.19 -21.13 4.55
C ALA A 170 7.67 -21.40 4.25
N THR A 171 7.96 -22.02 3.10
CA THR A 171 9.33 -22.27 2.63
C THR A 171 10.08 -20.97 2.33
N SER A 172 9.42 -20.00 1.67
CA SER A 172 10.01 -18.69 1.36
C SER A 172 10.30 -17.90 2.63
N ILE A 173 9.39 -17.89 3.60
CA ILE A 173 9.64 -17.27 4.91
C ILE A 173 10.80 -17.96 5.64
N LYS A 174 10.89 -19.29 5.60
CA LYS A 174 12.01 -20.02 6.18
C LYS A 174 13.35 -19.64 5.53
N GLU A 175 13.39 -19.51 4.21
CA GLU A 175 14.56 -19.03 3.48
C GLU A 175 14.94 -17.61 3.92
N PHE A 176 13.97 -16.70 4.01
CA PHE A 176 14.18 -15.33 4.47
C PHE A 176 14.71 -15.24 5.90
N ILE A 177 14.17 -16.04 6.83
CA ILE A 177 14.65 -16.14 8.22
C ILE A 177 16.12 -16.57 8.26
N ASN A 178 16.54 -17.44 7.34
CA ASN A 178 17.94 -17.88 7.22
C ASN A 178 18.84 -16.88 6.48
N GLY A 179 18.39 -15.64 6.26
CA GLY A 179 19.14 -14.57 5.60
C GLY A 179 19.09 -14.59 4.08
N GLY A 180 18.27 -15.47 3.49
CA GLY A 180 18.02 -15.49 2.06
C GLY A 180 17.18 -14.29 1.59
N LYS A 181 17.05 -14.15 0.28
CA LYS A 181 16.26 -13.08 -0.36
C LYS A 181 15.31 -13.69 -1.41
N PRO A 182 14.25 -14.40 -0.97
CA PRO A 182 13.36 -15.09 -1.88
C PRO A 182 12.79 -14.12 -2.91
N ALA A 183 12.83 -14.49 -4.19
CA ALA A 183 12.42 -13.62 -5.28
C ALA A 183 11.00 -13.06 -5.08
N TYR A 184 10.07 -13.91 -4.63
CA TYR A 184 8.66 -13.55 -4.39
C TYR A 184 8.47 -12.52 -3.28
N MET A 185 9.47 -12.33 -2.40
CA MET A 185 9.45 -11.30 -1.36
C MET A 185 10.11 -9.99 -1.77
N GLN A 186 10.77 -9.92 -2.93
CA GLN A 186 11.47 -8.71 -3.34
C GLN A 186 10.58 -7.76 -4.15
N LYS A 187 9.66 -8.33 -4.93
CA LYS A 187 8.75 -7.61 -5.82
C LYS A 187 7.65 -8.54 -6.33
N LEU A 188 6.60 -7.96 -6.92
CA LEU A 188 5.66 -8.69 -7.76
C LEU A 188 6.40 -9.26 -9.00
N GLN A 189 6.11 -10.50 -9.34
CA GLN A 189 6.76 -11.28 -10.40
C GLN A 189 5.96 -11.26 -11.71
N PHE A 190 4.97 -10.39 -11.78
CA PHE A 190 4.08 -10.20 -12.92
C PHE A 190 3.83 -8.70 -13.11
N ASP A 191 3.43 -8.33 -14.33
CA ASP A 191 3.08 -6.94 -14.62
C ASP A 191 1.74 -6.60 -13.99
N VAL A 192 1.75 -5.60 -13.11
CA VAL A 192 0.55 -5.09 -12.43
C VAL A 192 -0.26 -4.27 -13.41
N ALA A 193 -1.57 -4.50 -13.45
CA ALA A 193 -2.47 -3.67 -14.24
C ALA A 193 -2.45 -2.21 -13.74
N ASN A 194 -2.69 -1.26 -14.64
CA ASN A 194 -2.79 0.15 -14.29
C ASN A 194 -4.21 0.63 -14.60
N GLY A 195 -5.14 0.30 -13.70
CA GLY A 195 -6.58 0.53 -13.88
C GLY A 195 -7.28 -0.50 -14.79
N ASN A 196 -8.57 -0.23 -15.04
CA ASN A 196 -9.49 -1.06 -15.85
C ASN A 196 -9.66 -2.50 -15.37
N THR A 197 -9.45 -2.76 -14.09
CA THR A 197 -9.63 -4.07 -13.44
C THR A 197 -10.99 -4.22 -12.75
N ALA A 198 -11.74 -3.13 -12.60
CA ALA A 198 -13.03 -3.09 -11.93
C ALA A 198 -14.09 -3.91 -12.68
N ASP A 199 -14.91 -4.64 -11.92
CA ASP A 199 -16.14 -5.29 -12.39
C ASP A 199 -17.29 -4.85 -11.49
N ALA A 200 -18.08 -3.89 -11.98
CA ALA A 200 -19.21 -3.30 -11.26
C ALA A 200 -20.41 -4.26 -11.05
N ASP A 201 -20.28 -5.52 -11.49
CA ASP A 201 -21.37 -6.49 -11.59
C ASP A 201 -22.47 -6.02 -12.56
N LYS A 202 -23.56 -6.78 -12.63
CA LYS A 202 -24.72 -6.47 -13.46
C LYS A 202 -25.95 -6.22 -12.58
N ALA A 203 -26.75 -5.24 -12.99
CA ALA A 203 -28.07 -5.05 -12.40
C ALA A 203 -28.90 -6.33 -12.56
N SER A 204 -29.65 -6.68 -11.51
CA SER A 204 -30.59 -7.80 -11.56
C SER A 204 -31.75 -7.47 -12.49
N SER A 205 -32.12 -8.40 -13.36
CA SER A 205 -33.28 -8.28 -14.26
C SER A 205 -34.63 -8.20 -13.53
N ILE A 206 -34.65 -8.51 -12.23
CA ILE A 206 -35.85 -8.39 -11.38
C ILE A 206 -36.14 -6.91 -11.05
N ILE A 207 -35.11 -6.05 -11.01
CA ILE A 207 -35.28 -4.63 -10.72
C ILE A 207 -35.78 -3.92 -11.98
N THR A 208 -36.99 -3.37 -11.91
CA THR A 208 -37.62 -2.67 -13.04
C THR A 208 -37.34 -1.17 -13.03
N ASP A 209 -37.58 -0.50 -14.16
CA ASP A 209 -37.49 0.97 -14.25
C ASP A 209 -38.43 1.67 -13.25
N ALA A 210 -39.61 1.09 -12.99
CA ALA A 210 -40.56 1.62 -12.02
C ALA A 210 -40.00 1.55 -10.59
N ASP A 211 -39.27 0.48 -10.25
CA ASP A 211 -38.63 0.34 -8.94
C ASP A 211 -37.45 1.32 -8.80
N MET A 212 -36.68 1.52 -9.87
CA MET A 212 -35.61 2.53 -9.91
C MET A 212 -36.16 3.95 -9.71
N MET A 213 -37.30 4.30 -10.32
CA MET A 213 -37.95 5.60 -10.11
C MET A 213 -38.44 5.78 -8.66
N LYS A 214 -39.01 4.74 -8.06
CA LYS A 214 -39.41 4.76 -6.64
C LYS A 214 -38.20 4.95 -5.74
N ALA A 215 -37.10 4.23 -5.99
CA ALA A 215 -35.86 4.37 -5.24
C ALA A 215 -35.30 5.80 -5.32
N LYS A 216 -35.31 6.40 -6.52
CA LYS A 216 -34.89 7.81 -6.69
C LYS A 216 -35.76 8.77 -5.88
N LYS A 217 -37.08 8.63 -5.94
CA LYS A 217 -38.00 9.48 -5.16
C LYS A 217 -37.81 9.30 -3.65
N MET A 218 -37.55 8.07 -3.20
CA MET A 218 -37.25 7.77 -1.80
C MET A 218 -35.98 8.50 -1.34
N ASN A 219 -34.90 8.47 -2.13
CA ASN A 219 -33.67 9.18 -1.82
C ASN A 219 -33.90 10.71 -1.74
N GLU A 220 -34.63 11.29 -2.69
CA GLU A 220 -34.97 12.73 -2.67
C GLU A 220 -35.80 13.12 -1.44
N MET A 221 -36.66 12.23 -0.94
CA MET A 221 -37.41 12.45 0.29
C MET A 221 -36.51 12.36 1.53
N MET A 222 -35.65 11.34 1.62
CA MET A 222 -34.69 11.20 2.71
C MET A 222 -33.74 12.39 2.80
N GLU A 223 -33.21 12.86 1.67
CA GLU A 223 -32.36 14.05 1.62
C GLU A 223 -33.08 15.28 2.18
N LYS A 224 -34.35 15.48 1.82
CA LYS A 224 -35.16 16.58 2.34
C LYS A 224 -35.38 16.47 3.84
N GLU A 225 -35.71 15.28 4.35
CA GLU A 225 -35.92 15.06 5.79
C GLU A 225 -34.65 15.31 6.61
N MET A 226 -33.48 14.85 6.13
CA MET A 226 -32.18 15.10 6.78
C MET A 226 -31.78 16.58 6.76
N MET A 227 -32.29 17.35 5.78
CA MET A 227 -32.04 18.78 5.63
C MET A 227 -33.06 19.66 6.38
N MET A 228 -34.12 19.08 6.97
CA MET A 228 -35.05 19.87 7.80
C MET A 228 -34.44 20.15 9.18
N PRO A 229 -34.46 21.40 9.67
CA PRO A 229 -34.03 21.69 11.03
C PRO A 229 -34.94 20.97 12.02
N ALA A 230 -34.37 20.42 13.09
CA ALA A 230 -35.13 19.78 14.16
C ALA A 230 -36.15 20.77 14.75
N HIS A 231 -37.41 20.68 14.32
CA HIS A 231 -38.49 21.43 14.94
C HIS A 231 -38.80 20.81 16.31
N GLY A 232 -38.21 21.36 17.38
CA GLY A 232 -38.36 20.68 18.68
C GLY A 232 -37.96 21.39 19.97
N GLU A 233 -37.63 22.68 20.02
CA GLU A 233 -37.68 23.43 21.28
C GLU A 233 -38.58 24.65 21.09
N LYS A 234 -39.89 24.44 21.17
CA LYS A 234 -40.79 25.52 21.58
C LYS A 234 -40.44 25.81 23.04
N GLY A 235 -39.60 26.83 23.25
CA GLY A 235 -39.30 27.37 24.56
C GLY A 235 -40.59 27.55 25.35
N HIS A 236 -40.73 26.76 26.40
CA HIS A 236 -41.75 26.96 27.42
C HIS A 236 -41.40 28.28 28.11
N VAL A 237 -42.06 29.37 27.71
CA VAL A 237 -41.98 30.65 28.40
C VAL A 237 -42.65 30.45 29.75
N CYS A 238 -41.82 30.24 30.78
CA CYS A 238 -42.23 30.18 32.17
C CYS A 238 -42.71 31.58 32.58
N THR A 239 -44.01 31.77 32.80
CA THR A 239 -44.54 33.00 33.39
C THR A 239 -44.25 33.01 34.90
N PRO A 240 -43.81 34.13 35.49
CA PRO A 240 -43.45 34.18 36.90
C PRO A 240 -44.63 34.65 37.75
N GLU A 241 -45.53 33.75 38.14
CA GLU A 241 -46.48 34.05 39.23
C GLU A 241 -46.64 32.86 40.18
N CYS A 242 -45.70 32.76 41.12
CA CYS A 242 -45.96 32.17 42.44
C CYS A 242 -44.87 32.57 43.43
N LYS A 243 -44.92 33.82 43.91
CA LYS A 243 -44.47 34.16 45.27
C LYS A 243 -45.42 35.20 45.85
N LYS A 244 -46.13 34.72 46.88
CA LYS A 244 -46.75 35.40 48.03
C LYS A 244 -46.73 36.93 48.06
#